data_AF-A0A7W8TX20-F1
#
_entry.id   AF-A0A7W8TX20-F1
#
_cell.length_a   1.000
_cell.length_b   1.000
_cell.length_c   1.000
_cell.angle_alpha   90.00
_cell.angle_beta   90.00
_cell.angle_gamma   90.00
#
_symmetry.space_group_name_H-M   'P 1'
#
loop_
_entity.id
_entity.type
_entity.pdbx_description
1 polymer ?
#
loop_
_entity_poly.entity_id
_entity_poly.type
_entity_poly.pdbx_seq_one_letter_code
_entity_poly.pdbx_strand_id
1 'polypeptide(L)'
;MDLSSWKLWLEEPGGESEKDWFTDPAHGDDPEPEDRWMFKPTRPERSPDEASAEYAASIIADLISVPSADVRLAVLNGQAGCISRNVIRTRGHSFSEGSAFLSGHVENFDPKDRKARGHSAENIVSV
;
A
#
# COMPACT_ATOMS: atom_id res chain seq x y z
N MET A 1 -15.79 -2.98 4.71
CA MET A 1 -15.58 -2.79 6.16
C MET A 1 -15.90 -1.35 6.52
N ASP A 2 -16.54 -1.11 7.65
CA ASP A 2 -16.72 0.26 8.17
C ASP A 2 -15.59 0.57 9.15
N LEU A 3 -14.87 1.67 8.91
CA LEU A 3 -13.74 2.11 9.72
C LEU A 3 -14.11 3.22 10.72
N SER A 4 -15.40 3.58 10.83
CA SER A 4 -15.88 4.65 11.71
C SER A 4 -15.42 4.55 13.16
N SER A 5 -15.16 3.33 13.65
CA SER A 5 -14.67 3.07 15.01
C SER A 5 -13.16 2.87 15.11
N TRP A 6 -12.45 2.82 13.98
CA TRP A 6 -11.01 2.56 13.96
C TRP A 6 -10.22 3.78 14.41
N LYS A 7 -9.11 3.55 15.10
CA LYS A 7 -8.26 4.64 15.59
C LYS A 7 -7.29 5.05 14.49
N LEU A 8 -7.22 6.35 14.22
CA LEU A 8 -6.16 6.94 13.41
C LEU A 8 -4.83 6.80 14.17
N TRP A 9 -3.87 6.12 13.56
CA TRP A 9 -2.55 5.86 14.13
C TRP A 9 -1.51 6.85 13.61
N LEU A 10 -1.49 7.12 12.31
CA LEU A 10 -0.59 8.06 11.67
C LEU A 10 -1.23 8.67 10.43
N GLU A 11 -1.24 9.99 10.35
CA GLU A 11 -1.43 10.72 9.08
C GLU A 11 -0.05 10.80 8.42
N GLU A 12 0.16 10.20 7.24
CA GLU A 12 1.43 10.40 6.51
C GLU A 12 1.40 11.74 5.76
N PRO A 13 2.22 12.74 6.15
CA PRO A 13 2.35 13.96 5.39
C PRO A 13 3.35 13.72 4.26
N GLY A 14 2.88 13.28 3.08
CA GLY A 14 3.72 13.29 1.87
C GLY A 14 3.43 12.20 0.84
N GLY A 15 2.92 12.62 -0.32
CA GLY A 15 2.68 11.80 -1.52
C GLY A 15 1.60 12.44 -2.39
N GLU A 16 1.41 11.97 -3.63
CA GLU A 16 0.29 12.41 -4.50
C GLU A 16 -1.10 11.99 -3.95
N SER A 17 -1.15 11.33 -2.79
CA SER A 17 -2.36 10.81 -2.15
C SER A 17 -2.13 10.81 -0.65
N GLU A 18 -2.98 11.52 0.10
CA GLU A 18 -3.04 11.41 1.57
C GLU A 18 -3.32 9.94 1.93
N LYS A 19 -2.52 9.38 2.83
CA LYS A 19 -2.70 8.01 3.31
C LYS A 19 -2.72 8.04 4.82
N ASP A 20 -3.90 7.74 5.34
CA ASP A 20 -4.13 7.63 6.77
C ASP A 20 -3.99 6.18 7.18
N TRP A 21 -3.21 5.94 8.22
CA TRP A 21 -3.04 4.64 8.83
C TRP A 21 -3.97 4.49 10.02
N PHE A 22 -4.68 3.37 10.06
CA PHE A 22 -5.62 3.02 11.10
C PHE A 22 -5.25 1.72 11.80
N THR A 23 -5.74 1.55 13.01
CA THR A 23 -5.70 0.28 13.74
C THR A 23 -7.10 -0.07 14.26
N ASP A 24 -7.40 -1.36 14.31
CA ASP A 24 -8.57 -1.84 15.06
C ASP A 24 -8.35 -1.50 16.54
N PRO A 25 -9.35 -0.90 17.23
CA PRO A 25 -9.24 -0.54 18.64
C PRO A 25 -8.88 -1.70 19.58
N ALA A 26 -9.12 -2.95 19.17
CA ALA A 26 -8.74 -4.15 19.91
C ALA A 26 -7.24 -4.29 20.13
N HIS A 27 -6.39 -3.64 19.31
CA HIS A 27 -4.93 -3.69 19.43
C HIS A 27 -4.34 -2.61 20.37
N GLY A 28 -5.17 -1.81 21.03
CA GLY A 28 -4.72 -0.79 21.98
C GLY A 28 -4.17 0.48 21.32
N ASP A 29 -3.27 1.18 22.01
CA ASP A 29 -2.72 2.48 21.57
C ASP A 29 -1.32 2.36 20.91
N ASP A 30 -0.64 1.22 21.09
CA ASP A 30 0.66 0.92 20.47
C ASP A 30 0.59 -0.39 19.67
N PRO A 31 -0.13 -0.41 18.53
CA PRO A 31 -0.29 -1.61 17.72
C PRO A 31 1.05 -2.06 17.13
N GLU A 32 1.23 -3.37 16.99
CA GLU A 32 2.35 -3.92 16.22
C GLU A 32 2.28 -3.44 14.76
N PRO A 33 3.41 -3.37 14.03
CA PRO A 33 3.41 -2.90 12.65
C PRO A 33 2.39 -3.59 11.75
N GLU A 34 2.17 -4.90 11.93
CA GLU A 34 1.20 -5.66 11.14
C GLU A 34 -0.27 -5.36 11.45
N ASP A 35 -0.57 -4.75 12.61
CA ASP A 35 -1.93 -4.40 13.01
C ASP A 35 -2.37 -3.05 12.42
N ARG A 36 -1.47 -2.41 11.67
CA ARG A 36 -1.70 -1.12 11.02
C ARG A 36 -2.20 -1.33 9.59
N TRP A 37 -3.19 -0.55 9.21
CA TRP A 37 -3.85 -0.62 7.91
C TRP A 37 -3.89 0.75 7.29
N MET A 38 -3.46 0.84 6.04
CA MET A 38 -3.46 2.09 5.28
C MET A 38 -4.78 2.22 4.53
N PHE A 39 -5.56 3.25 4.82
CA PHE A 39 -6.76 3.58 4.05
C PHE A 39 -6.38 4.33 2.78
N LYS A 40 -6.96 3.88 1.66
CA LYS A 40 -6.81 4.49 0.34
C LYS A 40 -8.20 4.89 -0.15
N PRO A 41 -8.55 6.19 -0.14
CA PRO A 41 -9.83 6.63 -0.66
C PRO A 41 -9.92 6.37 -2.17
N THR A 42 -11.11 6.00 -2.63
CA THR A 42 -11.40 5.97 -4.07
C THR A 42 -11.41 7.38 -4.62
N ARG A 43 -10.83 7.58 -5.81
CA ARG A 43 -10.82 8.85 -6.54
C ARG A 43 -11.69 8.73 -7.79
N PRO A 44 -12.98 9.08 -7.73
CA PRO A 44 -13.92 8.89 -8.84
C PRO A 44 -13.50 9.59 -10.13
N GLU A 45 -12.78 10.71 -10.03
CA GLU A 45 -12.22 11.45 -11.15
C GLU A 45 -11.10 10.72 -11.88
N ARG A 46 -10.42 9.78 -11.20
CA ARG A 46 -9.38 8.91 -11.78
C ARG A 46 -9.98 7.60 -12.26
N SER A 47 -10.72 6.91 -11.38
CA SER A 47 -11.47 5.70 -11.69
C SER A 47 -12.47 5.40 -10.56
N PRO A 48 -13.76 5.16 -10.87
CA PRO A 48 -14.73 4.75 -9.86
C PRO A 48 -14.44 3.35 -9.29
N ASP A 49 -13.66 2.53 -10.01
CA ASP A 49 -13.38 1.14 -9.66
C ASP A 49 -12.00 0.95 -8.99
N GLU A 50 -11.29 2.02 -8.63
CA GLU A 50 -9.91 1.96 -8.11
C GLU A 50 -9.78 0.99 -6.91
N ALA A 51 -10.66 1.12 -5.90
CA ALA A 51 -10.67 0.25 -4.73
C ALA A 51 -11.03 -1.21 -5.07
N SER A 52 -12.01 -1.42 -5.96
CA SER A 52 -12.43 -2.75 -6.41
C SER A 52 -11.34 -3.45 -7.21
N ALA A 53 -10.63 -2.71 -8.07
CA ALA A 53 -9.51 -3.22 -8.84
C ALA A 53 -8.34 -3.61 -7.92
N GLU A 54 -8.03 -2.81 -6.91
CA GLU A 54 -6.97 -3.13 -5.94
C GLU A 54 -7.31 -4.36 -5.10
N TYR A 55 -8.57 -4.45 -4.63
CA TYR A 55 -9.04 -5.64 -3.93
C TYR A 55 -9.01 -6.90 -4.83
N ALA A 56 -9.50 -6.81 -6.05
CA ALA A 56 -9.46 -7.91 -7.01
C ALA A 56 -8.02 -8.36 -7.34
N ALA A 57 -7.09 -7.41 -7.51
CA ALA A 57 -5.68 -7.70 -7.73
C ALA A 57 -5.06 -8.46 -6.53
N SER A 58 -5.41 -8.11 -5.29
CA SER A 58 -4.95 -8.85 -4.11
C SER A 58 -5.45 -10.29 -4.07
N ILE A 59 -6.69 -10.54 -4.50
CA ILE A 59 -7.25 -11.89 -4.61
C ILE A 59 -6.50 -12.68 -5.70
N ILE A 60 -6.26 -12.06 -6.86
CA ILE A 60 -5.52 -12.71 -7.94
C ILE A 60 -4.11 -13.05 -7.49
N ALA A 61 -3.41 -12.15 -6.78
CA ALA A 61 -2.07 -12.39 -6.25
C ALA A 61 -2.03 -13.61 -5.32
N ASP A 62 -2.99 -13.72 -4.40
CA ASP A 62 -3.14 -14.89 -3.52
C ASP A 62 -3.36 -16.19 -4.32
N LEU A 63 -4.26 -16.17 -5.30
CA LEU A 63 -4.55 -17.32 -6.17
C LEU A 63 -3.32 -17.81 -6.96
N ILE A 64 -2.40 -16.92 -7.32
CA ILE A 64 -1.16 -17.26 -8.02
C ILE A 64 0.06 -17.34 -7.09
N SER A 65 -0.16 -17.32 -5.76
CA SER A 65 0.88 -17.41 -4.73
C SER A 65 1.97 -16.33 -4.83
N VAL A 66 1.61 -15.14 -5.33
CA VAL A 66 2.48 -13.95 -5.29
C VAL A 66 2.26 -13.24 -3.96
N PRO A 67 3.30 -13.05 -3.12
CA PRO A 67 3.16 -12.31 -1.88
C PRO A 67 2.66 -10.89 -2.13
N SER A 68 1.57 -10.53 -1.47
CA SER A 68 0.99 -9.19 -1.53
C SER A 68 0.45 -8.76 -0.17
N ALA A 69 0.18 -7.47 -0.01
CA ALA A 69 -0.55 -6.98 1.16
C ALA A 69 -1.98 -7.54 1.17
N ASP A 70 -2.53 -7.75 2.38
CA ASP A 70 -3.94 -8.03 2.54
C ASP A 70 -4.75 -6.78 2.23
N VAL A 71 -5.72 -6.87 1.32
CA VAL A 71 -6.60 -5.74 0.97
C VAL A 71 -8.05 -6.08 1.31
N ARG A 72 -8.80 -5.09 1.80
CA ARG A 72 -10.25 -5.17 2.03
C ARG A 72 -10.92 -3.89 1.55
N LEU A 73 -12.10 -4.02 0.94
CA LEU A 73 -12.95 -2.85 0.65
C LEU A 73 -13.40 -2.20 1.95
N ALA A 74 -13.40 -0.87 2.00
CA ALA A 74 -13.66 -0.11 3.21
C ALA A 74 -14.44 1.19 2.95
N VAL A 75 -15.07 1.69 4.01
CA VAL A 75 -15.72 3.00 4.06
C VAL A 75 -15.24 3.71 5.33
N LEU A 76 -14.88 4.98 5.19
CA LEU A 76 -14.51 5.86 6.30
C LEU A 76 -15.25 7.18 6.16
N ASN A 77 -16.02 7.58 7.18
CA ASN A 77 -16.78 8.85 7.17
C ASN A 77 -17.64 9.06 5.90
N GLY A 78 -18.21 7.97 5.37
CA GLY A 78 -19.01 7.98 4.14
C GLY A 78 -18.21 7.93 2.82
N GLN A 79 -16.88 7.99 2.88
CA GLN A 79 -15.99 7.88 1.72
C GLN A 79 -15.61 6.43 1.45
N ALA A 80 -15.89 5.95 0.23
CA ALA A 80 -15.55 4.60 -0.20
C ALA A 80 -14.06 4.50 -0.57
N GLY A 81 -13.45 3.34 -0.30
CA GLY A 81 -12.05 3.07 -0.57
C GLY A 81 -11.69 1.61 -0.32
N CYS A 82 -10.40 1.37 -0.09
CA CYS A 82 -9.91 0.11 0.45
C CYS A 82 -8.93 0.36 1.59
N ILE A 83 -8.70 -0.66 2.41
CA ILE A 83 -7.61 -0.71 3.37
C ILE A 83 -6.61 -1.77 2.95
N SER A 84 -5.33 -1.46 3.11
CA SER A 84 -4.21 -2.37 2.84
C SER A 84 -3.42 -2.58 4.12
N ARG A 85 -3.27 -3.84 4.54
CA ARG A 85 -2.51 -4.19 5.75
C ARG A 85 -1.03 -3.88 5.53
N ASN A 86 -0.36 -3.38 6.57
CA ASN A 86 1.06 -3.13 6.52
C ASN A 86 1.84 -4.40 6.14
N VAL A 87 2.78 -4.26 5.21
CA VAL A 87 3.69 -5.35 4.82
C VAL A 87 4.87 -5.50 5.79
N ILE A 88 5.17 -4.46 6.56
CA ILE A 88 6.14 -4.52 7.65
C ILE A 88 5.49 -5.26 8.81
N ARG A 89 5.93 -6.49 9.08
CA ARG A 89 5.32 -7.36 10.10
C ARG A 89 5.92 -7.22 11.51
N THR A 90 7.15 -6.74 11.61
CA THR A 90 7.90 -6.73 12.89
C THR A 90 8.64 -5.43 13.07
N ARG A 91 8.69 -4.94 14.31
CA ARG A 91 9.46 -3.74 14.69
C ARG A 91 10.93 -3.88 14.29
N GLY A 92 11.54 -2.76 13.92
CA GLY A 92 12.93 -2.71 13.47
C GLY A 92 13.14 -3.00 11.99
N HIS A 93 12.12 -3.45 11.25
CA HIS A 93 12.15 -3.49 9.79
C HIS A 93 11.69 -2.16 9.18
N SER A 94 12.22 -1.85 8.01
CA SER A 94 11.79 -0.72 7.19
C SER A 94 11.42 -1.20 5.78
N PHE A 95 10.63 -0.39 5.09
CA PHE A 95 10.31 -0.59 3.69
C PHE A 95 11.08 0.42 2.84
N SER A 96 11.59 -0.01 1.69
CA SER A 96 12.16 0.86 0.67
C SER A 96 11.56 0.49 -0.67
N GLU A 97 11.10 1.48 -1.42
CA GLU A 97 10.54 1.25 -2.74
C GLU A 97 11.60 0.68 -3.69
N GLY A 98 11.18 -0.20 -4.60
CA GLY A 98 12.07 -0.75 -5.62
C GLY A 98 12.67 0.33 -6.54
N SER A 99 11.95 1.44 -6.75
CA SER A 99 12.44 2.62 -7.48
C SER A 99 13.67 3.26 -6.81
N ALA A 100 13.71 3.30 -5.48
CA ALA A 100 14.85 3.83 -4.73
C ALA A 100 16.07 2.93 -4.88
N PHE A 101 15.88 1.61 -4.86
CA PHE A 101 16.93 0.64 -5.16
C PHE A 101 17.45 0.79 -6.60
N LEU A 102 16.56 0.80 -7.59
CA LEU A 102 16.93 0.88 -9.01
C LEU A 102 17.65 2.20 -9.34
N SER A 103 17.29 3.30 -8.67
CA SER A 103 17.97 4.60 -8.84
C SER A 103 19.45 4.56 -8.49
N GLY A 104 19.87 3.65 -7.60
CA GLY A 104 21.28 3.47 -7.24
C GLY A 104 22.01 2.42 -8.09
N HIS A 105 21.29 1.63 -8.88
CA HIS A 105 21.81 0.43 -9.54
C HIS A 105 21.77 0.49 -11.08
N VAL A 106 20.72 1.10 -11.64
CA VAL A 106 20.49 1.16 -13.08
C VAL A 106 20.89 2.54 -13.62
N GLU A 107 21.81 2.56 -14.58
CA GLU A 107 22.27 3.80 -15.20
C GLU A 107 21.11 4.52 -15.93
N ASN A 108 21.01 5.85 -15.75
CA ASN A 108 19.96 6.69 -16.34
C ASN A 108 18.52 6.24 -16.01
N PHE A 109 18.32 5.59 -14.86
CA PHE A 109 16.99 5.22 -14.39
C PHE A 109 16.15 6.47 -14.05
N ASP A 110 14.90 6.47 -14.54
CA ASP A 110 13.91 7.51 -14.23
C ASP A 110 12.69 6.86 -13.57
N PRO A 111 12.46 7.06 -12.25
CA PRO A 111 11.32 6.49 -11.55
C PRO A 111 9.97 7.05 -12.01
N LYS A 112 9.96 8.13 -12.80
CA LYS A 112 8.75 8.75 -13.37
C LYS A 112 8.52 8.33 -14.83
N ASP A 113 9.35 7.45 -15.38
CA ASP A 113 9.19 7.00 -16.74
C ASP A 113 7.91 6.19 -16.91
N ARG A 114 6.97 6.71 -17.71
CA ARG A 114 5.70 6.06 -18.01
C ARG A 114 5.84 4.73 -18.76
N LYS A 115 7.00 4.46 -19.37
CA LYS A 115 7.33 3.17 -19.99
C LYS A 115 7.95 2.18 -19.00
N ALA A 116 8.16 2.58 -17.74
CA ALA A 116 8.78 1.77 -16.70
C ALA A 116 10.13 1.15 -17.13
N ARG A 117 10.94 1.87 -17.91
CA ARG A 117 12.27 1.39 -18.30
C ARG A 117 13.12 1.16 -17.05
N GLY A 118 13.83 0.03 -17.03
CA GLY A 118 14.64 -0.37 -15.88
C GLY A 118 13.91 -1.25 -14.86
N HIS A 119 12.57 -1.30 -14.86
CA HIS A 119 11.80 -2.23 -14.03
C HIS A 119 11.76 -3.63 -14.67
N SER A 120 12.86 -4.36 -14.59
CA SER A 120 12.98 -5.74 -15.09
C SER A 120 13.46 -6.68 -13.99
N ALA A 121 13.09 -7.97 -14.10
CA ALA A 121 13.63 -9.00 -13.23
C ALA A 121 15.16 -9.06 -13.32
N GLU A 122 15.72 -8.88 -14.52
CA GLU A 122 17.16 -8.83 -14.77
C GLU A 122 17.87 -7.79 -13.88
N ASN A 123 17.38 -6.55 -13.83
CA ASN A 123 17.96 -5.50 -13.00
C ASN A 123 17.77 -5.73 -11.50
N ILE A 124 16.76 -6.51 -11.10
CA ILE A 124 16.48 -6.84 -9.70
C ILE A 124 17.35 -8.00 -9.21
N VAL A 125 17.67 -8.97 -10.08
CA VAL A 125 18.44 -10.17 -9.70
C VAL A 125 19.94 -10.07 -9.98
N SER A 126 20.41 -9.03 -10.65
CA SER A 126 21.82 -8.85 -11.00
C SER A 126 22.70 -8.37 -9.82
N VAL A 127 22.27 -8.60 -8.58
CA VAL A 127 22.93 -8.18 -7.32
C VAL A 127 23.42 -9.38 -6.55
#